data_AF-A0A939ZDH9-F1
#
_entry.id   AF-A0A939ZDH9-F1
#
_cell.length_a   1.000
_cell.length_b   1.000
_cell.length_c   1.000
_cell.angle_alpha   90.00
_cell.angle_beta   90.00
_cell.angle_gamma   90.00
#
_symmetry.space_group_name_H-M   'P 1'
#
loop_
_entity.id
_entity.type
_entity.pdbx_description
1 polymer ?
#
loop_
_entity_poly.entity_id
_entity_poly.type
_entity_poly.pdbx_seq_one_letter_code
_entity_poly.pdbx_strand_id
1 'polypeptide(L)'
;MSFYQIDSKQLRAKKDELASLIQRFLQEKESLCGNEVALRSMWEGEANDAFHSEFMRNAGRMDTFVKVIDQYVRVIESVANRYDMAEQNNVGRAI
;
A
#
# COMPACT_ATOMS: atom_id res chain seq x y z
N MET A 1 7.24 6.83 29.54
CA MET A 1 5.91 6.34 29.15
C MET A 1 5.20 7.17 28.07
N SER A 2 5.41 8.50 27.92
CA SER A 2 4.64 9.31 26.94
C SER A 2 5.18 9.27 25.50
N PHE A 3 6.50 9.23 25.30
CA PHE A 3 7.11 9.37 23.97
C PHE A 3 6.79 8.22 23.01
N TYR A 4 6.84 6.97 23.47
CA TYR A 4 6.64 5.79 22.62
C TYR A 4 5.18 5.43 22.36
N GLN A 5 4.26 5.73 23.29
CA GLN A 5 2.81 5.66 23.03
C GLN A 5 2.35 6.66 21.98
N ILE A 6 3.01 7.81 21.88
CA ILE A 6 2.76 8.79 20.82
C ILE A 6 3.29 8.26 19.49
N ASP A 7 4.46 7.62 19.48
CA ASP A 7 5.05 7.01 18.30
C ASP A 7 4.16 5.90 17.71
N SER A 8 3.70 4.95 18.54
CA SER A 8 2.81 3.86 18.09
C SER A 8 1.44 4.33 17.61
N LYS A 9 0.87 5.38 18.22
CA LYS A 9 -0.37 6.02 17.74
C LYS A 9 -0.18 6.75 16.41
N GLN A 10 0.90 7.51 16.25
CA GLN A 10 1.23 8.16 14.98
C GLN A 10 1.47 7.14 13.87
N LEU A 11 2.11 6.02 14.21
CA LEU A 11 2.38 4.93 13.27
C LEU A 11 1.10 4.26 12.78
N ARG A 12 0.16 4.00 13.69
CA ARG A 12 -1.18 3.48 13.35
C ARG A 12 -1.97 4.48 12.50
N ALA A 13 -1.93 5.77 12.85
CA ALA A 13 -2.57 6.82 12.06
C ALA A 13 -1.99 6.90 10.65
N LYS A 14 -0.66 6.77 10.49
CA LYS A 14 0.01 6.74 9.19
C LYS A 14 -0.37 5.49 8.39
N LYS A 15 -0.52 4.33 9.04
CA LYS A 15 -1.03 3.10 8.41
C LYS A 15 -2.45 3.30 7.87
N ASP A 16 -3.34 3.88 8.65
CA ASP A 16 -4.73 4.11 8.25
C ASP A 16 -4.82 5.12 7.08
N GLU A 17 -4.01 6.18 7.13
CA GLU A 17 -3.86 7.14 6.02
C GLU A 17 -3.36 6.44 4.75
N LEU A 18 -2.33 5.61 4.86
CA LEU A 18 -1.76 4.87 3.73
C LEU A 18 -2.75 3.86 3.15
N ALA A 19 -3.49 3.15 3.99
CA ALA A 19 -4.53 2.22 3.56
C ALA A 19 -5.66 2.95 2.79
N SER A 20 -6.07 4.14 3.26
CA SER A 20 -7.05 4.97 2.56
C SER A 20 -6.54 5.44 1.20
N LEU A 21 -5.26 5.85 1.12
CA LEU A 21 -4.64 6.26 -0.14
C LEU A 21 -4.52 5.09 -1.13
N ILE A 22 -4.16 3.89 -0.67
CA ILE A 22 -4.11 2.68 -1.50
C ILE A 22 -5.50 2.35 -2.05
N GLN A 23 -6.54 2.44 -1.23
CA GLN A 23 -7.92 2.19 -1.68
C GLN A 23 -8.33 3.17 -2.79
N ARG A 24 -8.01 4.46 -2.66
CA ARG A 24 -8.25 5.46 -3.71
C ARG A 24 -7.44 5.14 -4.97
N PHE A 25 -6.17 4.78 -4.81
CA PHE A 25 -5.30 4.40 -5.93
C PHE A 25 -5.84 3.19 -6.70
N LEU A 26 -6.37 2.18 -6.01
CA LEU A 26 -7.00 1.01 -6.63
C LEU A 26 -8.28 1.39 -7.40
N GLN A 27 -9.10 2.29 -6.85
CA GLN A 27 -10.29 2.80 -7.55
C GLN A 27 -9.92 3.57 -8.83
N GLU A 28 -8.90 4.44 -8.76
CA GLU A 28 -8.40 5.15 -9.94
C GLU A 28 -7.80 4.20 -10.98
N LYS A 29 -7.07 3.17 -10.54
CA LYS A 29 -6.57 2.09 -11.41
C LYS A 29 -7.72 1.38 -12.13
N GLU A 30 -8.79 1.04 -11.41
CA GLU A 30 -9.96 0.37 -11.99
C GLU A 30 -10.67 1.28 -13.01
N SER A 31 -10.81 2.57 -12.71
CA SER A 31 -11.31 3.57 -13.67
C SER A 31 -10.43 3.67 -14.91
N LEU A 32 -9.11 3.69 -14.75
CA LEU A 32 -8.15 3.67 -15.85
C LEU A 32 -8.29 2.42 -16.72
N CYS A 33 -8.44 1.23 -16.11
CA CYS A 33 -8.71 -0.01 -16.86
C CYS A 33 -10.03 0.07 -17.63
N GLY A 34 -11.09 0.63 -17.04
CA GLY A 34 -12.37 0.82 -17.73
C GLY A 34 -12.25 1.75 -18.93
N ASN A 35 -11.50 2.85 -18.79
CA ASN A 35 -11.22 3.78 -19.88
C ASN A 35 -10.38 3.13 -20.98
N GLU A 36 -9.40 2.28 -20.61
CA GLU A 36 -8.60 1.52 -21.58
C GLU A 36 -9.47 0.58 -22.42
N VAL A 37 -10.38 -0.17 -21.79
CA VAL A 37 -11.32 -1.05 -22.50
C VAL A 37 -12.24 -0.27 -23.44
N ALA A 38 -12.73 0.89 -23.00
CA ALA A 38 -13.56 1.76 -23.83
C ALA A 38 -12.77 2.31 -25.03
N LEU A 39 -11.54 2.76 -24.81
CA LEU A 39 -10.65 3.26 -25.86
C LEU A 39 -10.27 2.15 -26.84
N ARG A 40 -10.03 0.94 -26.32
CA ARG A 40 -9.68 -0.22 -27.12
C ARG A 40 -10.83 -0.65 -28.05
N SER A 41 -12.07 -0.47 -27.60
CA SER A 41 -13.25 -0.74 -28.42
C SER A 41 -13.43 0.26 -29.58
N MET A 42 -12.69 1.39 -29.59
CA MET A 42 -12.81 2.42 -30.63
C MET A 42 -11.87 2.21 -31.81
N TRP A 43 -10.76 1.48 -31.65
CA TRP A 43 -9.79 1.23 -32.74
C TRP A 43 -9.24 -0.20 -32.68
N GLU A 44 -9.48 -1.00 -33.72
CA GLU A 44 -8.86 -2.33 -33.89
C GLU A 44 -7.52 -2.24 -34.64
N GLY A 45 -6.54 -3.05 -34.25
CA GLY A 45 -5.27 -3.19 -34.98
C GLY A 45 -4.04 -3.39 -34.09
N GLU A 46 -2.88 -3.56 -34.71
CA GLU A 46 -1.61 -3.87 -34.03
C GLU A 46 -1.18 -2.79 -33.02
N ALA A 47 -1.49 -1.51 -33.30
CA ALA A 47 -1.25 -0.40 -32.39
C ALA A 47 -2.11 -0.48 -31.11
N ASN A 48 -3.32 -1.02 -31.23
CA ASN A 48 -4.22 -1.24 -30.10
C ASN A 48 -3.68 -2.35 -29.18
N ASP A 49 -3.27 -3.47 -29.75
CA ASP A 49 -2.72 -4.59 -28.99
C ASP A 49 -1.40 -4.21 -28.30
N ALA A 50 -0.56 -3.40 -28.96
CA ALA A 50 0.65 -2.86 -28.36
C ALA A 50 0.35 -1.93 -27.17
N PHE A 51 -0.64 -1.04 -27.30
CA PHE A 51 -1.08 -0.18 -26.20
C PHE A 51 -1.65 -0.99 -25.04
N HIS A 52 -2.52 -1.96 -25.31
CA HIS A 52 -3.11 -2.83 -24.31
C HIS A 52 -2.02 -3.61 -23.54
N SER A 53 -1.02 -4.16 -24.26
CA SER A 53 0.09 -4.89 -23.65
C SER A 53 0.90 -4.01 -22.69
N GLU A 54 1.29 -2.80 -23.12
CA GLU A 54 2.03 -1.87 -22.28
C GLU A 54 1.19 -1.32 -21.11
N PHE A 55 -0.12 -1.15 -21.32
CA PHE A 55 -1.05 -0.77 -20.26
C PHE A 55 -1.17 -1.87 -19.20
N MET A 56 -1.38 -3.12 -19.60
CA MET A 56 -1.42 -4.28 -18.69
C MET A 56 -0.11 -4.46 -17.92
N ARG A 57 1.03 -4.22 -18.59
CA ARG A 57 2.35 -4.21 -17.94
C ARG A 57 2.46 -3.11 -16.89
N ASN A 58 1.94 -1.92 -17.15
CA ASN A 58 1.85 -0.85 -16.16
C ASN A 58 0.90 -1.21 -15.01
N ALA A 59 -0.27 -1.77 -15.31
CA ALA A 59 -1.23 -2.22 -14.30
C ALA A 59 -0.60 -3.26 -13.35
N GLY A 60 0.20 -4.20 -13.87
CA GLY A 60 0.93 -5.16 -13.05
C GLY A 60 2.03 -4.54 -12.17
N ARG A 61 2.66 -3.46 -12.65
CA ARG A 61 3.59 -2.66 -11.81
C ARG A 61 2.86 -1.92 -10.70
N MET A 62 1.66 -1.39 -10.97
CA MET A 62 0.80 -0.77 -9.96
C MET A 62 0.40 -1.78 -8.88
N ASP A 63 0.07 -3.02 -9.23
CA ASP A 63 -0.20 -4.09 -8.26
C ASP A 63 1.03 -4.43 -7.41
N THR A 64 2.21 -4.45 -8.05
CA THR A 64 3.47 -4.67 -7.34
C THR A 64 3.74 -3.53 -6.35
N PHE A 65 3.49 -2.29 -6.74
CA PHE A 65 3.63 -1.12 -5.87
C PHE A 65 2.74 -1.20 -4.63
N VAL A 66 1.46 -1.56 -4.79
CA VAL A 66 0.54 -1.77 -3.66
C VAL A 66 1.07 -2.84 -2.70
N LYS A 67 1.57 -3.97 -3.22
CA LYS A 67 2.16 -5.04 -2.38
C LYS A 67 3.38 -4.56 -1.59
N VAL A 68 4.24 -3.73 -2.19
CA VAL A 68 5.43 -3.18 -1.52
C VAL A 68 5.00 -2.24 -0.39
N ILE A 69 3.97 -1.43 -0.61
CA ILE A 69 3.42 -0.56 0.43
C ILE A 69 2.83 -1.39 1.59
N ASP A 70 2.05 -2.43 1.29
CA ASP A 70 1.51 -3.33 2.32
C ASP A 70 2.64 -3.98 3.13
N GLN A 71 3.72 -4.39 2.48
CA GLN A 71 4.88 -4.94 3.17
C GLN A 71 5.55 -3.90 4.07
N TYR A 72 5.71 -2.67 3.61
CA TYR A 72 6.26 -1.57 4.39
C TYR A 72 5.43 -1.30 5.66
N VAL A 73 4.10 -1.28 5.54
CA VAL A 73 3.17 -1.14 6.69
C VAL A 73 3.35 -2.28 7.70
N ARG A 74 3.48 -3.52 7.23
CA ARG A 74 3.70 -4.69 8.10
C ARG A 74 5.04 -4.62 8.84
N VAL A 75 6.10 -4.17 8.17
CA VAL A 75 7.42 -3.99 8.80
C VAL A 75 7.33 -2.95 9.92
N ILE A 76 6.69 -1.82 9.64
CA ILE A 76 6.43 -0.76 10.61
C ILE A 76 5.67 -1.29 11.83
N GLU A 77 4.61 -2.08 11.62
CA GLU A 77 3.82 -2.69 12.70
C GLU A 77 4.63 -3.72 13.51
N SER A 78 5.46 -4.53 12.83
CA SER A 78 6.37 -5.46 13.49
C SER A 78 7.42 -4.75 14.35
N VAL A 79 7.92 -3.59 13.89
CA VAL A 79 8.91 -2.81 14.63
C VAL A 79 8.27 -2.22 15.88
N ALA A 80 7.08 -1.60 15.77
CA ALA A 80 6.34 -1.10 16.93
C ALA A 80 6.06 -2.18 17.97
N ASN A 81 5.57 -3.35 17.55
CA ASN A 81 5.28 -4.46 18.45
C ASN A 81 6.53 -4.99 19.18
N ARG A 82 7.68 -5.03 18.50
CA ARG A 82 8.96 -5.44 19.13
C ARG A 82 9.39 -4.45 20.21
N TYR A 83 9.19 -3.16 19.99
CA TYR A 83 9.49 -2.14 21.00
C TYR A 83 8.53 -2.23 22.19
N ASP A 84 7.22 -2.42 21.97
CA ASP A 84 6.25 -2.62 23.05
C ASP A 84 6.58 -3.85 23.92
N MET A 85 7.01 -4.96 23.29
CA MET A 85 7.44 -6.17 24.02
C MET A 85 8.75 -5.95 24.81
N ALA A 86 9.69 -5.17 24.26
CA ALA A 86 10.93 -4.84 24.96
C ALA A 86 10.67 -3.98 26.20
N GLU A 87 9.71 -3.04 26.15
CA GLU A 87 9.29 -2.26 27.33
C GLU A 87 8.64 -3.16 28.39
N GLN A 88 7.72 -4.07 28.03
CA GLN A 88 7.11 -4.99 28.99
C GLN A 88 8.16 -5.85 29.71
N ASN A 89 9.15 -6.36 28.97
CA ASN A 89 10.23 -7.15 29.55
C ASN A 89 11.18 -6.33 30.44
N ASN A 90 11.37 -5.03 30.17
CA ASN A 90 12.19 -4.16 31.01
C ASN A 90 11.45 -3.70 32.28
N VAL A 91 10.14 -3.42 32.19
CA VAL A 91 9.32 -3.08 33.37
C VAL A 91 9.18 -4.28 34.31
N GLY A 92 9.08 -5.50 33.77
CA GLY A 92 9.05 -6.73 34.57
C GLY A 92 10.37 -7.09 35.27
N ARG A 93 11.49 -6.44 34.92
CA ARG A 93 12.81 -6.62 35.55
C ARG A 93 13.16 -5.53 36.57
N ALA A 94 12.34 -4.49 36.70
CA ALA A 94 12.58 -3.36 37.59
C ALA A 94 11.88 -3.48 38.96
N ILE A 95 11.48 -4.69 39.36
CA ILE A 95 10.89 -5.00 40.68
C ILE A 95 11.78 -5.98 41.43
#